data_AF-A0A059KK08-F1
#
_entry.id   AF-A0A059KK08-F1
#
_cell.length_a   1.000
_cell.length_b   1.000
_cell.length_c   1.000
_cell.angle_alpha   90.00
_cell.angle_beta   90.00
_cell.angle_gamma   90.00
#
_symmetry.space_group_name_H-M   'P 1'
#
loop_
_entity.id
_entity.type
_entity.pdbx_description
1 polymer ?
#
loop_
_entity_poly.entity_id
_entity_poly.type
_entity_poly.pdbx_seq_one_letter_code
_entity_poly.pdbx_strand_id
1 'polypeptide(L)'
;MLSVVMAIHDTASGQTLINRFVTRPVAALFLFLHVASRSLMPHKNPSELSRSGSNPLSRLIFASRWLQLPLYLGLILAQGVYVFQFWKELVHLIEAAFGNQHALDILVQSIGYKSNAPVTGLNETVIMLVVLGLIDVVMISNLLIMVIVGGYETFVSRLNLEGHPDQPEWLDHVNASVLKVKLATAIIGISSIHLLKTFINAENYSDKVLLWQTVIHVAFLFSAIAIATADRIMHPVPAAPHGGAGH
;
A
#
# COMPACT_ATOMS: atom_id res chain seq x y z
N MET A 1 30.60 12.66 13.82
CA MET A 1 30.92 11.24 13.55
C MET A 1 30.15 10.26 14.44
N LEU A 2 29.83 10.58 15.70
CA LEU A 2 29.09 9.69 16.60
C LEU A 2 27.63 9.41 16.15
N SER A 3 26.97 10.36 15.49
CA SER A 3 25.59 10.20 14.99
C SER A 3 25.44 9.29 13.77
N VAL A 4 26.53 9.04 13.03
CA VAL A 4 26.53 8.13 11.87
C VAL A 4 26.71 6.67 12.29
N VAL A 5 27.39 6.43 13.42
CA VAL A 5 27.55 5.09 14.00
C VAL A 5 26.24 4.61 14.68
N MET A 6 25.44 5.51 15.26
CA MET A 6 24.11 5.17 15.79
C MET A 6 23.09 4.82 14.69
N ALA A 7 23.22 5.40 13.49
CA ALA A 7 22.35 5.08 12.34
C ALA A 7 22.58 3.66 11.78
N ILE A 8 23.76 3.07 12.00
CA ILE A 8 24.07 1.70 11.56
C ILE A 8 23.49 0.66 12.54
N HIS A 9 23.33 1.02 13.82
CA HIS A 9 22.76 0.12 14.83
C HIS A 9 21.22 -0.07 14.68
N ASP A 10 20.53 0.80 13.94
CA ASP A 10 19.08 0.71 13.67
C ASP A 10 18.74 -0.03 12.35
N THR A 11 19.68 -0.82 11.84
CA THR A 11 19.46 -1.67 10.64
C THR A 11 18.54 -2.87 10.95
N ALA A 12 18.41 -3.28 12.22
CA ALA A 12 17.61 -4.45 12.63
C ALA A 12 16.09 -4.21 12.57
N SER A 13 15.63 -2.97 12.78
CA SER A 13 14.22 -2.57 12.70
C SER A 13 13.76 -2.40 11.23
N GLY A 14 14.65 -1.90 10.37
CA GLY A 14 14.44 -1.84 8.92
C GLY A 14 14.36 -3.24 8.27
N GLN A 15 15.23 -4.17 8.69
CA GLN A 15 15.23 -5.54 8.15
C GLN A 15 13.94 -6.31 8.51
N THR A 16 13.37 -6.09 9.70
CA THR A 16 12.11 -6.72 10.14
C THR A 16 10.87 -6.14 9.46
N LEU A 17 10.88 -4.84 9.11
CA LEU A 17 9.86 -4.23 8.27
C LEU A 17 9.96 -4.72 6.82
N ILE A 18 11.14 -4.73 6.21
CA ILE A 18 11.33 -5.29 4.86
C ILE A 18 10.93 -6.77 4.82
N ASN A 19 11.28 -7.56 5.86
CA ASN A 19 10.84 -8.95 5.94
C ASN A 19 9.31 -9.07 6.10
N ARG A 20 8.67 -8.22 6.91
CA ARG A 20 7.20 -8.25 7.08
C ARG A 20 6.45 -7.78 5.84
N PHE A 21 6.98 -6.82 5.10
CA PHE A 21 6.28 -6.14 4.01
C PHE A 21 6.61 -6.69 2.61
N VAL A 22 7.78 -7.30 2.41
CA VAL A 22 8.20 -7.80 1.08
C VAL A 22 8.33 -9.32 1.04
N THR A 23 9.06 -9.96 1.98
CA THR A 23 9.34 -11.40 1.87
C THR A 23 8.19 -12.29 2.36
N ARG A 24 7.41 -11.88 3.37
CA ARG A 24 6.24 -12.64 3.84
C ARG A 24 5.12 -12.81 2.80
N PRO A 25 4.68 -11.78 2.04
CA PRO A 25 3.68 -11.98 1.00
C PRO A 25 4.19 -12.83 -0.18
N VAL A 26 5.45 -12.69 -0.57
CA VAL A 26 6.07 -13.54 -1.61
C VAL A 26 6.20 -14.99 -1.15
N ALA A 27 6.66 -15.23 0.09
CA ALA A 27 6.74 -16.57 0.67
C ALA A 27 5.35 -17.20 0.87
N ALA A 28 4.33 -16.40 1.20
CA ALA A 28 2.95 -16.86 1.32
C ALA A 28 2.36 -17.26 -0.04
N LEU A 29 2.72 -16.58 -1.14
CA LEU A 29 2.35 -16.99 -2.50
C LEU A 29 2.95 -18.35 -2.85
N PHE A 30 4.23 -18.60 -2.52
CA PHE A 30 4.89 -19.90 -2.69
C PHE A 30 4.27 -21.00 -1.81
N LEU A 31 3.96 -20.69 -0.55
CA LEU A 31 3.31 -21.64 0.36
C LEU A 31 1.88 -21.98 -0.10
N PHE A 32 1.13 -20.99 -0.57
CA PHE A 32 -0.21 -21.18 -1.10
C PHE A 32 -0.22 -22.02 -2.38
N LEU A 33 0.72 -21.76 -3.31
CA LEU A 33 0.91 -22.60 -4.50
C LEU A 33 1.31 -24.03 -4.13
N HIS A 34 2.15 -24.22 -3.11
CA HIS A 34 2.57 -25.54 -2.62
C HIS A 34 1.42 -26.32 -1.94
N VAL A 35 0.61 -25.64 -1.12
CA VAL A 35 -0.55 -26.23 -0.44
C VAL A 35 -1.67 -26.55 -1.43
N ALA A 36 -1.94 -25.66 -2.40
CA ALA A 36 -2.89 -25.90 -3.47
C ALA A 36 -2.51 -27.11 -4.33
N SER A 37 -1.21 -27.34 -4.55
CA SER A 37 -0.71 -28.52 -5.28
C SER A 37 -0.86 -29.84 -4.52
N ARG A 38 -0.94 -29.83 -3.17
CA ARG A 38 -1.01 -31.06 -2.35
C ARG A 38 -2.43 -31.58 -2.10
N SER A 39 -3.46 -30.83 -2.47
CA SER A 39 -4.87 -31.17 -2.17
C SER A 39 -5.48 -32.28 -3.06
N LEU A 40 -4.66 -33.14 -3.69
CA LEU A 40 -5.12 -34.09 -4.72
C LEU A 40 -5.12 -35.58 -4.36
N MET A 41 -4.92 -35.99 -3.10
CA MET A 41 -5.11 -37.42 -2.73
C MET A 41 -5.75 -37.64 -1.36
N PRO A 42 -7.05 -37.95 -1.30
CA PRO A 42 -7.69 -38.46 -0.09
C PRO A 42 -7.62 -39.99 -0.03
N HIS A 43 -7.01 -40.55 1.02
CA HIS A 43 -7.27 -41.94 1.44
C HIS A 43 -8.67 -41.98 2.06
N LYS A 44 -9.65 -42.53 1.34
CA LYS A 44 -11.00 -42.75 1.88
C LYS A 44 -11.12 -44.14 2.49
N ASN A 45 -11.51 -44.20 3.76
CA ASN A 45 -12.01 -45.42 4.39
C ASN A 45 -13.51 -45.63 4.03
N PRO A 46 -14.00 -46.86 3.81
CA PRO A 46 -15.29 -47.11 3.15
C PRO A 46 -16.55 -46.92 4.00
N SER A 47 -16.47 -46.56 5.28
CA SER A 47 -17.60 -46.62 6.22
C SER A 47 -18.26 -45.29 6.61
N GLU A 48 -17.83 -44.16 6.04
CA GLU A 48 -18.45 -42.84 6.32
C GLU A 48 -19.27 -42.33 5.12
N LEU A 49 -20.31 -43.08 4.76
CA LEU A 49 -21.35 -42.65 3.81
C LEU A 49 -22.57 -42.12 4.60
N SER A 50 -22.37 -41.05 5.37
CA SER A 50 -23.46 -40.35 6.08
C SER A 50 -23.54 -38.88 5.61
N ARG A 51 -24.44 -38.67 4.64
CA ARG A 51 -25.10 -37.41 4.22
C ARG A 51 -24.46 -36.09 4.69
N SER A 52 -23.41 -35.63 4.00
CA SER A 52 -23.06 -34.20 4.00
C SER A 52 -23.87 -33.48 2.93
N GLY A 53 -25.02 -32.91 3.34
CA GLY A 53 -25.77 -31.97 2.51
C GLY A 53 -24.95 -30.70 2.33
N SER A 54 -24.37 -30.48 1.15
CA SER A 54 -23.60 -29.28 0.84
C SER A 54 -24.50 -28.05 0.89
N ASN A 55 -24.47 -27.30 1.98
CA ASN A 55 -25.17 -26.02 2.09
C ASN A 55 -24.72 -25.10 0.93
N PRO A 56 -25.65 -24.57 0.10
CA PRO A 56 -25.30 -23.70 -1.03
C PRO A 56 -24.53 -22.44 -0.58
N LEU A 57 -24.76 -21.98 0.65
CA LEU A 57 -24.01 -20.91 1.31
C LEU A 57 -22.52 -21.26 1.46
N SER A 58 -22.18 -22.49 1.86
CA SER A 58 -20.80 -22.94 1.98
C SER A 58 -20.11 -23.00 0.62
N ARG A 59 -20.78 -23.51 -0.43
CA ARG A 59 -20.24 -23.50 -1.80
C ARG A 59 -19.99 -22.08 -2.33
N LEU A 60 -20.88 -21.13 -2.02
CA LEU A 60 -20.69 -19.71 -2.37
C LEU A 60 -19.50 -19.08 -1.65
N ILE A 61 -19.31 -19.38 -0.35
CA ILE A 61 -18.16 -18.92 0.43
C ILE A 61 -16.85 -19.49 -0.11
N PHE A 62 -16.82 -20.79 -0.47
CA PHE A 62 -15.64 -21.39 -1.10
C PHE A 62 -15.36 -20.85 -2.51
N ALA A 63 -16.39 -20.59 -3.32
CA ALA A 63 -16.24 -20.00 -4.65
C ALA A 63 -15.72 -18.54 -4.62
N SER A 64 -16.04 -17.78 -3.57
CA SER A 64 -15.57 -16.40 -3.41
C SER A 64 -14.04 -16.27 -3.32
N ARG A 65 -13.33 -17.33 -2.90
CA ARG A 65 -11.86 -17.35 -2.83
C ARG A 65 -11.21 -17.44 -4.21
N TRP A 66 -11.84 -18.15 -5.15
CA TRP A 66 -11.37 -18.23 -6.53
C TRP A 66 -11.47 -16.88 -7.25
N LEU A 67 -12.42 -16.02 -6.85
CA LEU A 67 -12.53 -14.66 -7.36
C LEU A 67 -11.40 -13.74 -6.86
N GLN A 68 -10.86 -14.00 -5.66
CA GLN A 68 -9.78 -13.22 -5.08
C GLN A 68 -8.42 -13.48 -5.74
N LEU A 69 -8.17 -14.71 -6.19
CA LEU A 69 -6.92 -15.11 -6.85
C LEU A 69 -6.55 -14.23 -8.08
N PRO A 70 -7.42 -14.04 -9.10
CA PRO A 70 -7.11 -13.20 -10.24
C PRO A 70 -6.96 -11.72 -9.86
N LEU A 71 -7.67 -11.24 -8.84
CA LEU A 71 -7.51 -9.87 -8.34
C LEU A 71 -6.13 -9.64 -7.73
N TYR A 72 -5.65 -10.55 -6.87
CA TYR A 72 -4.29 -10.44 -6.30
C TYR A 72 -3.22 -10.59 -7.38
N LEU A 73 -3.41 -11.50 -8.33
CA LEU A 73 -2.50 -11.62 -9.47
C LEU A 73 -2.42 -10.31 -10.27
N GLY A 74 -3.57 -9.69 -10.54
CA GLY A 74 -3.65 -8.39 -11.20
C GLY A 74 -2.93 -7.29 -10.42
N LEU A 75 -3.11 -7.21 -9.09
CA LEU A 75 -2.42 -6.23 -8.25
C LEU A 75 -0.90 -6.45 -8.21
N ILE A 76 -0.43 -7.69 -8.18
CA ILE A 76 1.01 -8.01 -8.23
C ILE A 76 1.60 -7.62 -9.59
N LEU A 77 0.89 -7.89 -10.69
CA LEU A 77 1.32 -7.48 -12.03
C LEU A 77 1.37 -5.95 -12.15
N ALA A 78 0.35 -5.25 -11.64
CA ALA A 78 0.33 -3.79 -11.59
C ALA A 78 1.52 -3.22 -10.81
N GLN A 79 1.86 -3.84 -9.66
CA GLN A 79 3.05 -3.48 -8.91
C GLN A 79 4.34 -3.66 -9.73
N GLY A 80 4.45 -4.77 -10.49
CA GLY A 80 5.57 -4.99 -11.40
C GLY A 80 5.70 -3.91 -12.48
N VAL A 81 4.56 -3.46 -13.04
CA VAL A 81 4.53 -2.35 -14.00
C VAL A 81 5.00 -1.04 -13.37
N TYR A 82 4.58 -0.72 -12.14
CA TYR A 82 5.05 0.49 -11.44
C TYR A 82 6.55 0.46 -11.15
N VAL A 83 7.10 -0.69 -10.72
CA VAL A 83 8.55 -0.84 -10.52
C VAL A 83 9.31 -0.64 -11.83
N PHE A 84 8.80 -1.19 -12.92
CA PHE A 84 9.40 -1.00 -14.24
C PHE A 84 9.30 0.45 -14.73
N GLN A 85 8.17 1.13 -14.50
CA GLN A 85 7.99 2.54 -14.81
C GLN A 85 8.98 3.41 -14.04
N PHE A 86 9.13 3.16 -12.73
CA PHE A 86 10.12 3.85 -11.90
C PHE A 86 11.54 3.67 -12.45
N TRP A 87 11.92 2.43 -12.81
CA TRP A 87 13.24 2.16 -13.37
C TRP A 87 13.48 2.89 -14.69
N LYS A 88 12.48 2.91 -15.58
CA LYS A 88 12.57 3.65 -16.85
C LYS A 88 12.73 5.15 -16.66
N GLU A 89 11.90 5.77 -15.82
CA GLU A 89 12.01 7.20 -15.53
C GLU A 89 13.35 7.55 -14.89
N LEU A 90 13.86 6.69 -14.01
CA LEU A 90 15.18 6.85 -13.40
C LEU A 90 16.30 6.80 -14.45
N VAL A 91 16.26 5.83 -15.37
CA VAL A 91 17.25 5.73 -16.46
C VAL A 91 17.19 6.96 -17.35
N HIS A 92 16.00 7.41 -17.77
CA HIS A 92 15.87 8.62 -18.58
C HIS A 92 16.40 9.86 -17.85
N LEU A 93 16.16 10.00 -16.54
CA LEU A 93 16.71 11.09 -15.73
C LEU A 93 18.24 11.08 -15.76
N ILE A 94 18.85 9.90 -15.59
CA ILE A 94 20.29 9.73 -15.63
C ILE A 94 20.83 10.06 -17.03
N GLU A 95 20.22 9.53 -18.10
CA GLU A 95 20.63 9.79 -19.48
C GLU A 95 20.50 11.27 -19.85
N ALA A 96 19.42 11.94 -19.42
CA ALA A 96 19.24 13.37 -19.61
C ALA A 96 20.31 14.18 -18.86
N ALA A 97 20.72 13.74 -17.66
CA ALA A 97 21.81 14.35 -16.91
C ALA A 97 23.17 14.20 -17.60
N PHE A 98 23.37 13.13 -18.38
CA PHE A 98 24.53 12.94 -19.25
C PHE A 98 24.43 13.68 -20.60
N GLY A 99 23.35 14.43 -20.84
CA GLY A 99 23.17 15.26 -22.03
C GLY A 99 22.39 14.61 -23.18
N ASN A 100 21.69 13.50 -22.95
CA ASN A 100 20.82 12.89 -23.96
C ASN A 100 19.52 13.70 -24.14
N GLN A 101 19.37 14.38 -25.28
CA GLN A 101 18.20 15.20 -25.59
C GLN A 101 16.91 14.38 -25.75
N HIS A 102 16.99 13.15 -26.27
CA HIS A 102 15.79 12.32 -26.42
C HIS A 102 15.22 11.90 -25.07
N ALA A 103 16.09 11.54 -24.12
CA ALA A 103 15.68 11.22 -22.76
C ALA A 103 15.06 12.44 -22.05
N LEU A 104 15.63 13.64 -22.27
CA LEU A 104 15.09 14.90 -21.77
C LEU A 104 13.67 15.17 -22.28
N ASP A 105 13.43 15.00 -23.59
CA ASP A 105 12.12 15.22 -24.19
C ASP A 105 11.06 14.29 -23.60
N ILE A 106 11.41 13.01 -23.39
CA ILE A 106 10.52 12.03 -22.75
C ILE A 106 10.14 12.47 -21.33
N LEU A 107 11.11 12.97 -20.55
CA LEU A 107 10.87 13.45 -19.18
C LEU A 107 9.99 14.70 -19.16
N VAL A 108 10.26 15.68 -20.04
CA VAL A 108 9.49 16.93 -20.13
C VAL A 108 8.04 16.63 -20.52
N GLN A 109 7.84 15.69 -21.45
CA GLN A 109 6.51 15.24 -21.85
C GLN A 109 5.78 14.48 -20.72
N SER A 110 6.47 13.61 -19.96
CA SER A 110 5.84 12.82 -18.90
C SER A 110 5.41 13.66 -17.70
N ILE A 111 6.13 14.74 -17.38
CA ILE A 111 5.78 15.66 -16.29
C ILE A 111 4.75 16.72 -16.69
N GLY A 112 4.41 16.84 -17.99
CA GLY A 112 3.47 17.84 -18.49
C GLY A 112 4.00 19.27 -18.43
N TYR A 113 5.33 19.45 -18.42
CA TYR A 113 5.96 20.77 -18.43
C TYR A 113 5.94 21.31 -19.85
N LYS A 114 5.35 22.50 -20.05
CA LYS A 114 5.38 23.20 -21.33
C LYS A 114 6.20 24.47 -21.15
N SER A 115 7.12 24.71 -22.08
CA SER A 115 7.97 25.88 -22.12
C SER A 115 7.78 26.58 -23.47
N ASN A 116 7.81 27.91 -23.44
CA ASN A 116 7.74 28.73 -24.66
C ASN A 116 9.08 28.77 -25.42
N ALA A 117 10.14 28.22 -24.82
CA ALA A 117 11.47 28.06 -25.43
C ALA A 117 11.90 26.59 -25.42
N PRO A 118 12.71 26.13 -26.40
CA PRO A 118 13.24 24.78 -26.42
C PRO A 118 14.03 24.46 -25.15
N VAL A 119 13.72 23.35 -24.49
CA VAL A 119 14.43 22.89 -23.30
C VAL A 119 15.67 22.12 -23.77
N THR A 120 16.85 22.74 -23.70
CA THR A 120 18.10 22.14 -24.21
C THR A 120 18.88 21.34 -23.17
N GLY A 121 18.41 21.31 -21.92
CA GLY A 121 19.03 20.58 -20.81
C GLY A 121 18.13 20.52 -19.58
N LEU A 122 18.57 19.77 -18.56
CA LEU A 122 17.89 19.71 -17.27
C LEU A 122 18.04 21.06 -16.53
N ASN A 123 16.95 21.82 -16.45
CA ASN A 123 16.87 22.99 -15.59
C ASN A 123 16.33 22.60 -14.19
N GLU A 124 16.46 23.50 -13.21
CA GLU A 124 16.06 23.23 -11.82
C GLU A 124 14.59 22.81 -11.69
N THR A 125 13.68 23.48 -12.42
CA THR A 125 12.26 23.16 -12.43
C THR A 125 11.98 21.76 -12.97
N VAL A 126 12.60 21.37 -14.09
CA VAL A 126 12.45 20.05 -14.71
C VAL A 126 12.98 18.98 -13.77
N ILE A 127 14.17 19.18 -13.17
CA ILE A 127 14.73 18.23 -12.20
C ILE A 127 13.77 18.04 -11.03
N MET A 128 13.29 19.13 -10.44
CA MET A 128 12.37 19.08 -9.31
C MET A 128 11.05 18.37 -9.68
N LEU A 129 10.48 18.65 -10.85
CA LEU A 129 9.23 18.03 -11.31
C LEU A 129 9.38 16.53 -11.64
N VAL A 130 10.52 16.12 -12.21
CA VAL A 130 10.81 14.70 -12.46
C VAL A 130 11.01 13.97 -11.14
N VAL A 131 11.78 14.53 -10.20
CA VAL A 131 11.97 13.94 -8.87
C VAL A 131 10.65 13.82 -8.12
N LEU A 132 9.78 14.83 -8.15
CA LEU A 132 8.43 14.74 -7.56
C LEU A 132 7.56 13.67 -8.23
N GLY A 133 7.69 13.48 -9.55
CA GLY A 133 7.04 12.38 -10.27
C GLY A 133 7.53 11.00 -9.82
N LEU A 134 8.84 10.82 -9.70
CA LEU A 134 9.46 9.58 -9.21
C LEU A 134 9.00 9.26 -7.77
N ILE A 135 8.91 10.27 -6.91
CA ILE A 135 8.40 10.10 -5.53
C ILE A 135 6.93 9.64 -5.53
N ASP A 136 6.09 10.20 -6.41
CA ASP A 136 4.68 9.85 -6.51
C ASP A 136 4.48 8.36 -6.88
N VAL A 137 5.24 7.87 -7.87
CA VAL A 137 5.22 6.44 -8.26
C VAL A 137 5.57 5.53 -7.08
N VAL A 138 6.55 5.91 -6.26
CA VAL A 138 6.94 5.16 -5.06
C VAL A 138 5.84 5.22 -3.99
N MET A 139 5.21 6.36 -3.78
CA MET A 139 4.12 6.52 -2.81
C MET A 139 2.91 5.66 -3.16
N ILE A 140 2.50 5.64 -4.44
CA ILE A 140 1.41 4.77 -4.91
C ILE A 140 1.80 3.28 -4.74
N SER A 141 3.03 2.92 -5.07
CA SER A 141 3.55 1.55 -4.92
C SER A 141 3.53 1.06 -3.47
N ASN A 142 3.81 1.94 -2.52
CA ASN A 142 3.77 1.61 -1.08
C ASN A 142 2.33 1.45 -0.57
N LEU A 143 1.39 2.27 -1.04
CA LEU A 143 -0.03 2.09 -0.75
C LEU A 143 -0.54 0.77 -1.34
N LEU A 144 -0.17 0.44 -2.57
CA LEU A 144 -0.61 -0.75 -3.27
C LEU A 144 -0.18 -2.03 -2.52
N ILE A 145 1.08 -2.09 -2.05
CA ILE A 145 1.56 -3.19 -1.20
C ILE A 145 0.73 -3.29 0.09
N MET A 146 0.43 -2.16 0.75
CA MET A 146 -0.41 -2.16 1.96
C MET A 146 -1.82 -2.71 1.68
N VAL A 147 -2.41 -2.39 0.52
CA VAL A 147 -3.73 -2.91 0.11
C VAL A 147 -3.67 -4.41 -0.20
N ILE A 148 -2.64 -4.88 -0.90
CA ILE A 148 -2.46 -6.32 -1.16
C ILE A 148 -2.36 -7.09 0.16
N VAL A 149 -1.49 -6.66 1.07
CA VAL A 149 -1.25 -7.36 2.34
C VAL A 149 -2.47 -7.29 3.25
N GLY A 150 -3.07 -6.11 3.40
CA GLY A 150 -4.27 -5.93 4.23
C GLY A 150 -5.48 -6.70 3.69
N GLY A 151 -5.64 -6.76 2.36
CA GLY A 151 -6.66 -7.58 1.72
C GLY A 151 -6.45 -9.06 1.99
N TYR A 152 -5.20 -9.55 1.84
CA TYR A 152 -4.86 -10.96 2.05
C TYR A 152 -5.12 -11.39 3.49
N GLU A 153 -4.69 -10.57 4.47
CA GLU A 153 -4.94 -10.79 5.90
C GLU A 153 -6.44 -10.82 6.21
N THR A 154 -7.23 -9.94 5.60
CA THR A 154 -8.66 -9.81 5.90
C THR A 154 -9.48 -10.94 5.29
N PHE A 155 -9.22 -11.31 4.03
CA PHE A 155 -10.12 -12.17 3.26
C PHE A 155 -9.61 -13.58 2.96
N VAL A 156 -8.29 -13.79 2.93
CA VAL A 156 -7.70 -15.10 2.60
C VAL A 156 -7.20 -15.81 3.86
N SER A 157 -6.49 -15.12 4.76
CA SER A 157 -5.86 -15.77 5.92
C SER A 157 -6.84 -16.17 7.02
N ARG A 158 -7.94 -15.45 7.21
CA ARG A 158 -8.94 -15.74 8.27
C ARG A 158 -9.85 -16.92 8.00
N LEU A 159 -9.93 -17.40 6.76
CA LEU A 159 -10.88 -18.46 6.40
C LEU A 159 -10.31 -19.89 6.55
N ASN A 160 -9.13 -20.07 7.15
CA ASN A 160 -8.48 -21.39 7.34
C ASN A 160 -8.61 -21.93 8.77
N LEU A 161 -9.84 -21.98 9.31
CA LEU A 161 -10.16 -22.63 10.59
C LEU A 161 -11.05 -23.86 10.34
N GLU A 162 -10.39 -24.98 10.05
CA GLU A 162 -11.02 -26.30 10.11
C GLU A 162 -10.85 -26.82 11.56
N GLY A 163 -11.95 -26.88 12.33
CA GLY A 163 -12.06 -27.87 13.43
C GLY A 163 -12.45 -27.47 14.86
N HIS A 164 -13.12 -26.34 15.16
CA HIS A 164 -13.65 -26.10 16.52
C HIS A 164 -15.14 -25.68 16.56
N PRO A 165 -15.99 -26.35 17.38
CA PRO A 165 -17.45 -26.10 17.45
C PRO A 165 -17.91 -24.80 18.13
N ASP A 166 -17.01 -24.02 18.73
CA ASP A 166 -17.39 -22.81 19.46
C ASP A 166 -16.74 -21.56 18.86
N GLN A 167 -17.60 -20.57 18.62
CA GLN A 167 -17.39 -19.35 17.85
C GLN A 167 -16.11 -18.61 18.31
N PRO A 168 -15.12 -18.36 17.44
CA PRO A 168 -13.84 -17.86 17.93
C PRO A 168 -13.84 -16.32 18.14
N GLU A 169 -12.98 -15.85 19.03
CA GLU A 169 -12.79 -14.48 19.56
C GLU A 169 -12.19 -13.46 18.55
N TRP A 170 -12.26 -13.73 17.25
CA TRP A 170 -11.44 -13.09 16.18
C TRP A 170 -11.90 -11.71 15.69
N LEU A 171 -12.95 -11.11 16.25
CA LEU A 171 -13.48 -9.84 15.74
C LEU A 171 -12.97 -8.59 16.48
N ASP A 172 -12.30 -8.76 17.63
CA ASP A 172 -11.98 -7.62 18.50
C ASP A 172 -10.50 -7.20 18.52
N HIS A 173 -9.58 -8.01 17.97
CA HIS A 173 -8.14 -7.76 18.13
C HIS A 173 -7.32 -7.53 16.84
N VAL A 174 -7.97 -7.50 15.67
CA VAL A 174 -7.31 -6.92 14.51
C VAL A 174 -7.55 -5.43 14.60
N ASN A 175 -6.52 -4.73 15.06
CA ASN A 175 -6.48 -3.30 15.35
C ASN A 175 -6.92 -2.47 14.13
N ALA A 176 -8.25 -2.40 13.94
CA ALA A 176 -8.89 -1.77 12.80
C ALA A 176 -8.59 -0.27 12.78
N SER A 177 -8.37 0.31 13.96
CA SER A 177 -7.86 1.66 14.16
C SER A 177 -6.53 1.87 13.43
N VAL A 178 -5.52 1.04 13.68
CA VAL A 178 -4.18 1.20 13.07
C VAL A 178 -4.20 1.00 11.56
N LEU A 179 -5.01 0.08 11.03
CA LEU A 179 -5.16 -0.11 9.59
C LEU A 179 -5.82 1.11 8.92
N LYS A 180 -6.89 1.65 9.51
CA LYS A 180 -7.60 2.83 8.99
C LYS A 180 -6.73 4.08 9.01
N VAL A 181 -6.00 4.32 10.11
CA VAL A 181 -5.10 5.48 10.24
C VAL A 181 -3.97 5.41 9.22
N LYS A 182 -3.36 4.23 9.01
CA LYS A 182 -2.29 4.07 8.01
C LYS A 182 -2.78 4.33 6.59
N LEU A 183 -3.98 3.88 6.23
CA LEU A 183 -4.56 4.17 4.91
C LEU A 183 -4.87 5.66 4.75
N ALA A 184 -5.46 6.30 5.76
CA ALA A 184 -5.77 7.73 5.72
C ALA A 184 -4.51 8.57 5.53
N THR A 185 -3.45 8.30 6.30
CA THR A 185 -2.16 9.01 6.18
C THR A 185 -1.52 8.80 4.81
N ALA A 186 -1.57 7.59 4.25
CA ALA A 186 -1.03 7.30 2.92
C ALA A 186 -1.77 8.09 1.82
N ILE A 187 -3.10 8.16 1.87
CA ILE A 187 -3.92 8.89 0.90
C ILE A 187 -3.67 10.40 0.99
N ILE A 188 -3.59 10.96 2.20
CA ILE A 188 -3.25 12.38 2.39
C ILE A 188 -1.87 12.68 1.81
N GLY A 189 -0.87 11.84 2.11
CA GLY A 189 0.50 12.02 1.64
C GLY A 189 0.62 12.02 0.11
N ILE A 190 -0.04 11.07 -0.57
CA ILE A 190 -0.11 11.02 -2.04
C ILE A 190 -0.75 12.30 -2.58
N SER A 191 -1.88 12.71 -2.00
CA SER A 191 -2.58 13.94 -2.42
C SER A 191 -1.74 15.20 -2.21
N SER A 192 -0.96 15.30 -1.13
CA SER A 192 -0.06 16.43 -0.87
C SER A 192 1.06 16.56 -1.90
N ILE A 193 1.69 15.45 -2.29
CA ILE A 193 2.78 15.46 -3.29
C ILE A 193 2.25 15.90 -4.65
N HIS A 194 1.05 15.44 -5.02
CA HIS A 194 0.42 15.83 -6.27
C HIS A 194 0.06 17.33 -6.31
N LEU A 195 -0.39 17.89 -5.18
CA LEU A 195 -0.63 19.33 -5.04
C LEU A 195 0.68 20.12 -5.11
N LEU A 196 1.76 19.64 -4.49
CA LEU A 196 3.07 20.29 -4.56
C LEU A 196 3.63 20.30 -6.00
N LYS A 197 3.51 19.18 -6.72
CA LYS A 197 3.91 19.06 -8.13
C LYS A 197 3.17 20.07 -9.02
N THR A 198 1.86 20.21 -8.83
CA THR A 198 1.04 21.15 -9.62
C THR A 198 1.29 22.61 -9.22
N PHE A 199 1.55 22.88 -7.95
CA PHE A 199 1.93 24.21 -7.45
C PHE A 199 3.25 24.69 -8.05
N ILE A 200 4.26 23.83 -8.12
CA ILE A 200 5.57 24.15 -8.71
C ILE A 200 5.47 24.49 -10.20
N ASN A 201 4.50 23.91 -10.91
CA ASN A 201 4.30 24.10 -12.34
C ASN A 201 2.98 24.85 -12.63
N ALA A 202 2.57 25.77 -11.74
CA ALA A 202 1.23 26.37 -11.76
C ALA A 202 0.89 27.07 -13.08
N GLU A 203 1.86 27.70 -13.76
CA GLU A 203 1.66 28.37 -15.06
C GLU A 203 1.16 27.42 -16.17
N ASN A 204 1.44 26.12 -16.03
CA ASN A 204 1.03 25.09 -16.99
C ASN A 204 -0.30 24.41 -16.62
N TYR A 205 -0.93 24.81 -15.52
CA TYR A 205 -2.23 24.30 -15.08
C TYR A 205 -3.26 25.43 -15.06
N SER A 206 -4.53 25.10 -15.31
CA SER A 206 -5.60 26.09 -15.15
C SER A 206 -5.88 26.35 -13.67
N ASP A 207 -6.23 27.59 -13.32
CA ASP A 207 -6.65 27.99 -11.97
C ASP A 207 -7.75 27.08 -11.42
N LYS A 208 -8.68 26.64 -12.29
CA LYS A 208 -9.75 25.71 -11.93
C LYS A 208 -9.19 24.37 -11.44
N VAL A 209 -8.16 23.83 -12.07
CA VAL A 209 -7.51 22.56 -11.66
C VAL A 209 -6.82 22.74 -10.31
N LEU A 210 -6.03 23.80 -10.13
CA LEU A 210 -5.35 24.13 -8.88
C LEU A 210 -6.34 24.28 -7.71
N LEU A 211 -7.45 24.99 -7.94
CA LEU A 211 -8.51 25.20 -6.95
C LEU A 211 -9.16 23.87 -6.57
N TRP A 212 -9.59 23.06 -7.54
CA TRP A 212 -10.23 21.76 -7.24
C TRP A 212 -9.29 20.78 -6.56
N GLN A 213 -8.00 20.74 -6.94
CA GLN A 213 -7.01 19.91 -6.26
C GLN A 213 -6.83 20.33 -4.79
N THR A 214 -6.79 21.64 -4.53
CA THR A 214 -6.69 22.16 -3.16
C THR A 214 -7.94 21.83 -2.35
N VAL A 215 -9.13 22.00 -2.94
CA VAL A 215 -10.40 21.65 -2.28
C VAL A 215 -10.47 20.16 -1.94
N ILE A 216 -10.07 19.27 -2.87
CA ILE A 216 -10.04 17.82 -2.65
C ILE A 216 -9.04 17.47 -1.53
N HIS A 217 -7.85 18.08 -1.53
CA HIS A 217 -6.84 17.83 -0.51
C HIS A 217 -7.33 18.23 0.89
N VAL A 218 -7.96 19.40 0.99
CA VAL A 218 -8.60 19.88 2.22
C VAL A 218 -9.70 18.92 2.68
N ALA A 219 -10.51 18.39 1.76
CA ALA A 219 -11.52 17.37 2.10
C ALA A 219 -10.91 16.08 2.65
N PHE A 220 -9.77 15.62 2.12
CA PHE A 220 -9.05 14.46 2.66
C PHE A 220 -8.46 14.73 4.06
N LEU A 221 -7.91 15.92 4.30
CA LEU A 221 -7.44 16.33 5.63
C LEU A 221 -8.58 16.31 6.66
N PHE A 222 -9.73 16.92 6.33
CA PHE A 222 -10.92 16.88 7.19
C PHE A 222 -11.42 15.45 7.43
N SER A 223 -11.43 14.61 6.40
CA SER A 223 -11.84 13.20 6.52
C SER A 223 -10.93 12.43 7.47
N ALA A 224 -9.62 12.65 7.41
CA ALA A 224 -8.67 11.99 8.30
C ALA A 224 -8.79 12.45 9.75
N ILE A 225 -9.02 13.76 9.98
CA ILE A 225 -9.29 14.30 11.32
C ILE A 225 -10.57 13.69 11.88
N ALA A 226 -11.63 13.57 11.08
CA ALA A 226 -12.88 12.94 11.49
C ALA A 226 -12.68 11.48 11.90
N ILE A 227 -11.92 10.70 11.12
CA ILE A 227 -11.58 9.30 11.43
C ILE A 227 -10.77 9.21 12.72
N ALA A 228 -9.72 10.01 12.88
CA ALA A 228 -8.88 10.00 14.07
C ALA A 228 -9.65 10.39 15.34
N THR A 229 -10.59 11.34 15.22
CA THR A 229 -11.43 11.78 16.34
C THR A 229 -12.45 10.71 16.72
N ALA A 230 -13.10 10.08 15.74
CA ALA A 230 -14.02 8.97 15.99
C ALA A 230 -13.32 7.80 16.70
N ASP A 231 -12.11 7.48 16.26
CA ASP A 231 -11.31 6.41 16.83
C ASP A 231 -10.91 6.67 18.29
N ARG A 232 -10.50 7.90 18.61
CA ARG A 232 -10.21 8.34 20.00
C ARG A 232 -11.42 8.24 20.93
N ILE A 233 -12.63 8.49 20.42
CA ILE A 233 -13.86 8.40 21.21
C ILE A 233 -14.26 6.95 21.48
N MET A 234 -14.01 6.04 20.52
CA MET A 234 -14.38 4.62 20.63
C MET A 234 -13.43 3.81 21.52
N HIS A 235 -12.18 4.25 21.70
CA HIS A 235 -11.19 3.60 22.58
C HIS A 235 -10.57 4.58 23.59
N PRO A 236 -11.29 4.96 24.66
CA PRO A 236 -10.73 5.81 25.70
C PRO A 236 -9.56 5.12 26.40
N VAL A 237 -8.41 5.81 26.50
CA VAL A 237 -7.27 5.32 27.28
C VAL A 237 -7.70 5.19 28.74
N PRO A 238 -7.55 4.01 29.39
CA PRO A 238 -7.91 3.84 30.80
C PRO A 238 -7.13 4.82 31.67
N ALA A 239 -7.83 5.57 32.52
CA ALA A 239 -7.20 6.47 33.47
C ALA A 239 -6.27 5.68 34.40
N ALA A 240 -5.05 6.18 34.60
CA ALA A 240 -4.05 5.53 35.46
C ALA A 240 -4.61 5.28 36.87
N PRO A 241 -4.34 4.11 37.49
CA PRO A 241 -4.78 3.86 38.84
C PRO A 241 -4.15 4.89 39.76
N HIS A 242 -4.96 5.64 40.49
CA HIS A 242 -4.48 6.45 41.60
C HIS A 242 -3.83 5.50 42.61
N GLY A 243 -2.50 5.45 42.60
CA GLY A 243 -1.70 4.78 43.60
C GLY A 243 -2.03 5.39 44.95
N GLY A 244 -2.88 4.71 45.71
CA GLY A 244 -3.16 5.04 47.10
C GLY A 244 -1.84 5.07 47.85
N ALA A 245 -1.55 6.24 48.43
CA ALA A 245 -0.54 6.39 49.46
C ALA A 245 -0.87 5.41 50.60
N GLY A 246 -0.04 4.38 50.73
CA GLY A 246 -0.13 3.38 51.78
C GLY A 246 1.14 3.40 52.62
N HIS A 247 1.01 4.05 53.78
CA HIS A 247 1.84 4.02 55.00
C HIS A 247 3.18 4.76 55.03
#